data_AF-A0A6G9ALI8-F1
#
_entry.id   AF-A0A6G9ALI8-F1
#
_cell.length_a   1.000
_cell.length_b   1.000
_cell.length_c   1.000
_cell.angle_alpha   90.00
_cell.angle_beta   90.00
_cell.angle_gamma   90.00
#
_symmetry.space_group_name_H-M   'P 1'
#
loop_
_entity.id
_entity.type
_entity.pdbx_description
1 polymer ?
#
loop_
_entity_poly.entity_id
_entity_poly.type
_entity_poly.pdbx_seq_one_letter_code
_entity_poly.pdbx_strand_id
1 'polypeptide(L)' 'MDIRYYIGIDISKATLDWAVFVGKAIVLQTQTENSETGIKIALKAIANLPGFSKSEIVCCLEHTATANRGNI' A
#
# COMPACT_ATOMS: atom_id res chain seq x y z
N MET A 1 -14.89 -13.08 -9.39
CA MET A 1 -13.54 -12.61 -9.05
C MET A 1 -13.47 -12.59 -7.54
N ASP A 2 -12.77 -13.54 -6.94
CA ASP A 2 -12.67 -13.65 -5.49
C ASP A 2 -11.48 -12.82 -5.02
N ILE A 3 -11.77 -11.59 -4.57
CA ILE A 3 -10.75 -10.69 -4.02
C ILE A 3 -10.51 -11.08 -2.56
N ARG A 4 -9.28 -11.48 -2.26
CA ARG A 4 -8.85 -11.88 -0.92
C ARG A 4 -8.06 -10.80 -0.22
N TYR A 5 -7.12 -10.18 -0.92
CA TYR A 5 -6.24 -9.16 -0.38
C TYR A 5 -6.63 -7.77 -0.88
N TYR A 6 -6.83 -6.84 0.04
CA TYR A 6 -7.08 -5.43 -0.24
C TYR A 6 -5.85 -4.63 0.18
N ILE A 7 -5.23 -3.90 -0.74
CA ILE A 7 -4.00 -3.16 -0.50
C ILE A 7 -4.31 -1.68 -0.60
N GLY A 8 -4.30 -0.98 0.54
CA GLY A 8 -4.35 0.47 0.60
C GLY A 8 -2.94 1.05 0.55
N ILE A 9 -2.75 2.08 -0.27
CA ILE A 9 -1.50 2.82 -0.40
C ILE A 9 -1.82 4.31 -0.26
N ASP A 10 -1.39 4.92 0.83
CA ASP A 10 -1.41 6.38 0.99
C ASP A 10 -0.06 6.95 0.49
N ILE A 11 -0.14 7.81 -0.52
CA ILE A 11 1.01 8.35 -1.24
C ILE A 11 1.32 9.75 -0.73
N SER A 12 2.51 9.93 -0.17
CA SER A 12 3.08 11.23 0.18
C SER A 12 4.27 11.58 -0.73
N LYS A 13 4.80 12.80 -0.59
CA LYS A 13 5.97 13.23 -1.37
C LYS A 13 7.20 12.35 -1.15
N ALA A 14 7.41 11.89 0.08
CA ALA A 14 8.62 11.16 0.47
C ALA A 14 8.37 9.68 0.75
N THR A 15 7.14 9.30 1.09
CA THR A 15 6.80 7.97 1.60
C THR A 15 5.57 7.39 0.91
N LEU A 16 5.47 6.08 0.98
CA LEU A 16 4.30 5.28 0.66
C LEU A 16 3.93 4.51 1.92
N ASP A 17 2.70 4.70 2.40
CA ASP A 17 2.15 4.03 3.56
C ASP A 17 1.24 2.89 3.09
N TRP A 18 1.64 1.65 3.36
CA TRP A 18 1.00 0.44 2.86
C TRP A 18 0.21 -0.24 3.98
N ALA A 19 -1.05 -0.58 3.69
CA ALA A 19 -1.87 -1.41 4.55
C ALA A 19 -2.51 -2.54 3.73
N VAL A 20 -2.26 -3.78 4.11
CA VAL A 20 -2.80 -4.97 3.46
C VAL A 20 -3.83 -5.63 4.37
N PHE A 21 -5.02 -5.87 3.83
CA PHE A 21 -6.13 -6.48 4.55
C PHE A 21 -6.53 -7.82 3.96
N VAL A 22 -6.94 -8.73 4.84
CA VAL A 22 -7.73 -9.93 4.49
C VAL A 22 -9.04 -9.84 5.25
N GLY A 23 -10.15 -9.65 4.54
CA GLY A 23 -11.43 -9.30 5.16
C GLY A 23 -11.32 -8.00 5.97
N LYS A 24 -11.49 -8.08 7.30
CA LYS A 24 -11.42 -6.93 8.22
C LYS A 24 -10.11 -6.82 9.00
N ALA A 25 -9.15 -7.72 8.76
CA ALA A 25 -7.89 -7.77 9.50
C ALA A 25 -6.74 -7.21 8.67
N ILE A 26 -5.91 -6.36 9.28
CA ILE A 26 -4.63 -5.94 8.70
C ILE A 26 -3.63 -7.08 8.89
N VAL A 27 -3.03 -7.54 7.79
CA VAL A 27 -2.04 -8.63 7.78
C VAL A 27 -0.62 -8.13 7.50
N LEU A 28 -0.49 -6.92 6.96
CA LEU A 28 0.77 -6.21 6.79
C LEU A 28 0.52 -4.71 6.85
N GLN A 29 1.33 -4.02 7.63
CA GLN A 29 1.41 -2.56 7.64
C GLN A 29 2.88 -2.16 7.61
N THR A 30 3.26 -1.35 6.62
CA THR A 30 4.65 -0.92 6.45
C THR A 30 4.71 0.43 5.75
N GLN A 31 5.83 1.13 5.89
CA GLN A 31 6.11 2.37 5.17
C GLN A 31 7.39 2.19 4.36
N THR A 32 7.41 2.70 3.14
CA THR A 32 8.61 2.73 2.29
C THR A 32 8.83 4.13 1.75
N GLU A 33 10.03 4.37 1.22
CA GLU A 33 10.26 5.57 0.41
C GLU A 33 9.33 5.57 -0.83
N ASN A 34 8.94 6.77 -1.27
CA ASN A 34 8.29 6.96 -2.58
C ASN A 34 9.33 6.87 -3.69
N SER A 35 9.82 5.65 -3.91
CA SER A 35 10.81 5.30 -4.91
C SER A 35 10.54 3.90 -5.47
N GLU A 36 11.08 3.59 -6.65
CA GLU A 36 10.95 2.25 -7.24
C GLU A 36 11.53 1.16 -6.31
N THR A 37 12.63 1.47 -5.62
CA THR A 37 13.23 0.59 -4.62
C THR A 37 12.28 0.34 -3.45
N GLY A 38 11.64 1.39 -2.93
CA GLY A 38 10.63 1.29 -1.87
C GLY A 38 9.45 0.41 -2.28
N ILE A 39 8.91 0.63 -3.49
CA ILE A 39 7.83 -0.18 -4.05
C ILE A 39 8.24 -1.66 -4.13
N LYS A 40 9.43 -1.97 -4.64
CA LYS A 40 9.92 -3.36 -4.73
C LYS A 40 10.05 -4.02 -3.35
N ILE A 41 10.48 -3.28 -2.33
CA ILE A 41 10.56 -3.77 -0.95
C ILE A 41 9.16 -4.13 -0.43
N ALA A 42 8.18 -3.25 -0.60
CA ALA A 42 6.80 -3.50 -0.17
C ALA A 42 6.19 -4.70 -0.91
N LEU A 43 6.33 -4.77 -2.23
CA LEU A 43 5.82 -5.88 -3.04
C LEU A 43 6.43 -7.22 -2.64
N LYS A 44 7.72 -7.25 -2.26
CA LYS A 44 8.38 -8.46 -1.75
C LYS A 44 7.81 -8.87 -0.40
N ALA A 45 7.53 -7.93 0.51
CA ALA A 45 6.88 -8.23 1.78
C ALA A 45 5.45 -8.78 1.58
N ILE A 46 4.69 -8.19 0.67
CA ILE A 46 3.33 -8.63 0.30
C ILE A 46 3.35 -10.04 -0.30
N ALA A 47 4.28 -10.32 -1.22
CA ALA A 47 4.39 -11.62 -1.88
C ALA A 47 4.75 -12.77 -0.91
N ASN A 48 5.31 -12.45 0.26
CA ASN A 48 5.64 -13.42 1.31
C ASN A 48 4.45 -13.73 2.24
N LEU A 49 3.30 -13.07 2.07
CA LEU A 49 2.11 -13.34 2.89
C LEU A 49 1.55 -14.76 2.60
N PRO A 50 1.09 -15.51 3.62
CA PRO A 50 0.60 -16.86 3.44
C PRO A 50 -0.57 -16.95 2.45
N GLY A 51 -0.42 -17.76 1.40
CA GLY A 51 -1.47 -17.94 0.39
C GLY A 51 -1.76 -16.69 -0.44
N PHE A 52 -0.77 -15.78 -0.57
CA PHE A 52 -0.85 -14.67 -1.49
C PHE A 52 -0.96 -15.14 -2.94
N SER A 53 -1.93 -14.59 -3.68
CA SER A 53 -2.05 -14.78 -5.13
C SER A 53 -2.27 -13.44 -5.80
N LYS A 54 -1.49 -13.15 -6.85
CA LYS A 54 -1.61 -11.92 -7.65
C LYS A 54 -2.98 -11.77 -8.32
N SER A 55 -3.69 -12.88 -8.57
CA SER A 55 -5.02 -12.86 -9.20
C SER A 55 -6.16 -12.53 -8.23
N GLU A 56 -5.87 -12.44 -6.93
CA GLU A 56 -6.87 -12.27 -5.86
C GLU A 56 -6.67 -10.97 -5.07
N ILE A 57 -6.04 -9.97 -5.70
CA ILE A 57 -5.74 -8.69 -5.07
C ILE A 57 -6.48 -7.53 -5.72
N VAL A 58 -6.78 -6.52 -4.90
CA VAL A 58 -7.14 -5.19 -5.38
C VAL A 58 -6.29 -4.16 -4.68
N CYS A 59 -5.85 -3.16 -5.43
CA CYS A 59 -5.07 -2.04 -4.91
C CYS A 59 -5.89 -0.76 -4.99
N CYS A 60 -5.90 0.01 -3.90
CA CYS A 60 -6.47 1.34 -3.83
C CYS A 60 -5.34 2.32 -3.50
N LEU A 61 -5.13 3.31 -4.36
CA LEU A 61 -4.10 4.32 -4.17
C LEU A 61 -4.78 5.66 -3.88
N GLU A 62 -4.46 6.25 -2.74
CA GLU A 62 -4.87 7.59 -2.37
C GLU A 62 -3.66 8.51 -2.45
N HIS A 63 -3.77 9.58 -3.24
CA HIS A 63 -2.74 10.61 -3.29
C HIS A 63 -3.11 11.71 -2.31
N THR A 64 -2.48 11.72 -1.14
CA THR A 64 -2.63 12.81 -0.18
C THR A 64 -1.86 14.02 -0.71
N ALA A 65 -2.56 14.88 -1.48
CA ALA A 65 -2.03 16.19 -1.84
C ALA A 65 -1.86 17.01 -0.55
N THR A 66 -0.63 17.15 -0.07
CA THR A 66 -0.31 18.18 0.91
C THR A 66 -0.44 19.53 0.21
N ALA A 67 -1.65 20.10 0.22
CA ALA A 67 -1.82 21.51 -0.06
C ALA A 67 -0.90 22.26 0.92
N ASN A 68 -0.03 23.13 0.40
CA ASN A 68 0.59 24.18 1.21
C ASN A 68 -0.55 25.02 1.82
N ARG A 69 -1.07 24.62 2.98
CA ARG A 69 -1.98 25.44 3.78
C ARG A 69 -1.11 26.43 4.57
N GLY A 70 -0.64 27.46 3.89
CA GLY A 70 0.18 28.51 4.52
C GLY A 70 0.76 29.52 3.53
N ASN A 71 -0.07 30.43 3.03
CA ASN A 71 0.13 31.89 3.01
C ASN A 71 -0.89 32.55 2.06
N ILE A 72 -2.00 33.01 2.63
CA ILE A 72 -2.72 34.21 2.20
C ILE A 72 -2.40 35.31 3.22
#